data_AF-W8YIZ8-F1
#
_entry.id   AF-W8YIZ8-F1
#
_cell.length_a   1.000
_cell.length_b   1.000
_cell.length_c   1.000
_cell.angle_alpha   90.00
_cell.angle_beta   90.00
_cell.angle_gamma   90.00
#
_symmetry.space_group_name_H-M   'P 1'
#
loop_
_entity.id
_entity.type
_entity.pdbx_description
1 polymer ?
#
loop_
_entity_poly.entity_id
_entity_poly.type
_entity_poly.pdbx_seq_one_letter_code
_entity_poly.pdbx_strand_id
1 'polypeptide(L)'
;MEFIAYDENFIVTTLPSTRNGVAKVNPRTGVKVNYINYWNPTFNSPVLENQSVPVRYDPFDIGMAYAYVNKKWITCTSEYYHVLKGKTERELKLAMEEIKKRKQNHAKGYTVTAKKVAEFINGIEEKEKLMAGSLKNTLASKDNQREVELDLPVSSATNTKDLIKNMEFQEFEIYRKGG
;
A
#
# COMPACT_ATOMS: atom_id res chain seq x y z
N MET A 1 -31.60 -12.83 18.89
CA MET A 1 -30.50 -12.80 17.89
C MET A 1 -30.70 -11.50 17.13
N GLU A 2 -29.86 -10.51 17.39
CA GLU A 2 -29.98 -9.19 16.74
C GLU A 2 -29.29 -9.27 15.39
N PHE A 3 -30.02 -9.00 14.30
CA PHE A 3 -29.50 -9.09 12.94
C PHE A 3 -28.74 -7.80 12.61
N ILE A 4 -27.42 -7.89 12.43
CA ILE A 4 -26.61 -6.76 12.00
C ILE A 4 -26.61 -6.75 10.47
N ALA A 5 -27.18 -5.71 9.87
CA ALA A 5 -27.17 -5.53 8.43
C ALA A 5 -25.75 -5.27 7.92
N TYR A 6 -25.36 -5.91 6.82
CA TYR A 6 -24.10 -5.63 6.12
C TYR A 6 -24.28 -4.39 5.24
N ASP A 7 -24.31 -3.22 5.87
CA ASP A 7 -24.47 -1.91 5.22
C ASP A 7 -23.18 -1.08 5.28
N GLU A 8 -23.18 0.09 4.63
CA GLU A 8 -22.01 1.00 4.63
C GLU A 8 -21.63 1.44 6.04
N ASN A 9 -22.61 1.59 6.94
CA ASN A 9 -22.35 1.99 8.32
C ASN A 9 -21.61 0.88 9.08
N PHE A 10 -21.99 -0.38 8.89
CA PHE A 10 -21.27 -1.53 9.43
C PHE A 10 -19.82 -1.56 8.91
N ILE A 11 -19.64 -1.48 7.58
CA ILE A 11 -18.30 -1.49 6.95
C ILE A 11 -17.42 -0.41 7.58
N VAL A 12 -17.87 0.86 7.60
CA VAL A 12 -17.07 1.97 8.11
C VAL A 12 -16.82 1.85 9.62
N THR A 13 -17.78 1.33 10.39
CA THR A 13 -17.62 1.18 11.84
C THR A 13 -16.56 0.13 12.19
N THR A 14 -16.37 -0.87 11.34
CA THR A 14 -15.34 -1.91 11.51
C THR A 14 -13.93 -1.47 11.08
N LEU A 15 -13.81 -0.36 10.33
CA LEU A 15 -12.51 0.17 9.92
C LEU A 15 -11.69 0.68 11.12
N PRO A 16 -10.35 0.72 11.02
CA PRO A 16 -9.51 1.31 12.04
C PRO A 16 -9.78 2.81 12.19
N SER A 17 -9.44 3.31 13.37
CA SER A 17 -9.50 4.73 13.71
C SER A 17 -8.10 5.23 14.09
N THR A 18 -7.93 6.55 14.16
CA THR A 18 -6.73 7.16 14.75
C THR A 18 -6.63 6.85 16.24
N ARG A 19 -5.44 7.06 16.83
CA ARG A 19 -5.17 6.90 18.27
C ARG A 19 -6.21 7.59 19.17
N ASN A 20 -6.72 8.75 18.74
CA ASN A 20 -7.66 9.54 19.53
C ASN A 20 -9.14 9.24 19.21
N GLY A 21 -9.44 8.41 18.20
CA GLY A 21 -10.82 8.16 17.79
C GLY A 21 -11.45 9.25 16.91
N VAL A 22 -10.92 10.48 17.01
CA VAL A 22 -11.52 11.70 16.44
C VAL A 22 -10.50 12.57 15.74
N ALA A 23 -10.96 13.42 14.82
CA ALA A 23 -10.18 14.48 14.20
C ALA A 23 -10.93 15.80 14.22
N LYS A 24 -10.19 16.89 14.41
CA LYS A 24 -10.74 18.25 14.36
C LYS A 24 -11.03 18.65 12.92
N VAL A 25 -12.25 19.13 12.65
CA VAL A 25 -12.66 19.64 11.35
C VAL A 25 -12.10 21.05 11.16
N ASN A 26 -11.44 21.25 10.03
CA ASN A 26 -10.97 22.54 9.54
C ASN A 26 -11.72 22.88 8.23
N PRO A 27 -12.41 24.03 8.14
CA PRO A 27 -13.17 24.40 6.93
C PRO A 27 -12.33 24.56 5.65
N ARG A 28 -11.01 24.68 5.74
CA ARG A 28 -10.12 24.82 4.57
C ARG A 28 -9.51 23.50 4.14
N THR A 29 -9.14 22.66 5.10
CA THR A 29 -8.34 21.44 4.85
C THR A 29 -9.09 20.15 5.17
N GLY A 30 -10.26 20.24 5.79
CA GLY A 30 -11.07 19.11 6.22
C GLY A 30 -10.55 18.48 7.51
N VAL A 31 -10.42 17.16 7.54
CA VAL A 31 -9.94 16.42 8.71
C VAL A 31 -8.56 15.82 8.46
N LYS A 32 -7.72 15.78 9.50
CA LYS A 32 -6.38 15.20 9.40
C LYS A 32 -6.34 13.80 10.01
N VAL A 33 -5.99 12.80 9.20
CA VAL A 33 -5.85 11.39 9.59
C VAL A 33 -4.51 10.88 9.08
N ASN A 34 -3.71 10.23 9.93
CA ASN A 34 -2.39 9.67 9.57
C ASN A 34 -1.54 10.62 8.69
N TYR A 35 -1.41 11.88 9.12
CA TYR A 35 -0.63 12.94 8.44
C TYR A 35 -1.19 13.45 7.10
N ILE A 36 -2.31 12.90 6.64
CA ILE A 36 -3.00 13.27 5.39
C ILE A 36 -4.25 14.08 5.72
N ASN A 37 -4.47 15.14 4.96
CA ASN A 37 -5.70 15.92 5.02
C ASN A 37 -6.73 15.29 4.09
N TYR A 38 -7.96 15.12 4.58
CA TYR A 38 -9.09 14.57 3.84
C TYR A 38 -10.22 15.57 3.80
N TRP A 39 -10.77 15.77 2.61
CA TRP A 39 -11.78 16.77 2.32
C TRP A 39 -13.14 16.14 1.98
N ASN A 40 -14.20 16.80 2.40
CA ASN A 40 -15.57 16.56 1.96
C ASN A 40 -16.34 17.90 1.96
N PRO A 41 -17.20 18.19 0.97
CA PRO A 41 -17.98 19.44 0.91
C PRO A 41 -18.81 19.74 2.16
N THR A 42 -19.22 18.72 2.92
CA THR A 42 -19.98 18.88 4.18
C THR A 42 -19.22 19.71 5.21
N PHE A 43 -17.87 19.70 5.19
CA PHE A 43 -17.04 20.48 6.11
C PHE A 43 -17.13 22.01 5.91
N ASN A 44 -17.72 22.48 4.80
CA ASN A 44 -18.00 23.90 4.61
C ASN A 44 -19.10 24.44 5.55
N SER A 45 -19.84 23.56 6.24
CA SER A 45 -20.86 24.00 7.20
C SER A 45 -20.22 24.69 8.41
N PRO A 46 -20.63 25.93 8.75
CA PRO A 46 -20.13 26.64 9.94
C PRO A 46 -20.38 25.88 11.25
N VAL A 47 -21.40 25.01 11.27
CA VAL A 47 -21.76 24.20 12.45
C VAL A 47 -20.63 23.22 12.81
N LEU A 48 -19.86 22.76 11.82
CA LEU A 48 -18.80 21.76 12.01
C LEU A 48 -17.43 22.38 12.27
N GLU A 49 -17.31 23.71 12.13
CA GLU A 49 -16.04 24.38 12.32
C GLU A 49 -15.49 24.14 13.73
N ASN A 50 -14.23 23.73 13.82
CA ASN A 50 -13.53 23.40 15.07
C ASN A 50 -14.11 22.25 15.89
N GLN A 51 -15.10 21.51 15.39
CA GLN A 51 -15.62 20.32 16.05
C GLN A 51 -14.70 19.12 15.86
N SER A 52 -14.60 18.27 16.89
CA SER A 52 -13.92 16.97 16.79
C SER A 52 -14.94 15.91 16.42
N VAL A 53 -14.77 15.31 15.25
CA VAL A 53 -15.68 14.27 14.73
C VAL A 53 -15.00 12.91 14.75
N PRO A 54 -15.74 11.80 15.00
CA PRO A 54 -15.20 10.46 14.84
C PRO A 54 -14.68 10.25 13.41
N VAL A 55 -13.51 9.62 13.30
CA VAL A 55 -12.88 9.34 12.00
C VAL A 55 -12.47 7.89 11.90
N ARG A 56 -12.58 7.36 10.69
CA ARG A 56 -12.16 6.02 10.30
C ARG A 56 -11.38 6.13 9.00
N TYR A 57 -10.49 5.18 8.70
CA TYR A 57 -9.75 5.14 7.44
C TYR A 57 -9.62 3.71 6.95
N ASP A 58 -9.41 3.55 5.65
CA ASP A 58 -9.12 2.24 5.07
C ASP A 58 -7.60 1.99 5.11
N PRO A 59 -7.11 0.95 5.83
CA PRO A 59 -5.69 0.64 5.86
C PRO A 59 -5.16 0.09 4.53
N PHE A 60 -6.04 -0.30 3.60
CA PHE A 60 -5.70 -0.76 2.25
C PHE A 60 -5.92 0.31 1.18
N ASP A 61 -6.56 1.43 1.50
CA ASP A 61 -6.69 2.61 0.64
C ASP A 61 -6.60 3.92 1.45
N ILE A 62 -5.38 4.40 1.64
CA ILE A 62 -5.08 5.70 2.28
C ILE A 62 -5.52 6.89 1.42
N GLY A 63 -6.07 6.66 0.23
CA GLY A 63 -6.71 7.68 -0.57
C GLY A 63 -8.05 8.14 0.04
N MET A 64 -8.68 7.29 0.84
CA MET A 64 -10.02 7.51 1.41
C MET A 64 -10.02 7.45 2.94
N ALA A 65 -10.84 8.32 3.54
CA ALA A 65 -11.17 8.27 4.95
C ALA A 65 -12.66 8.54 5.13
N TYR A 66 -13.16 8.31 6.34
CA TYR A 66 -14.56 8.50 6.68
C TYR A 66 -14.66 9.35 7.94
N ALA A 67 -15.60 10.29 7.94
CA ALA A 67 -15.91 11.11 9.10
C ALA A 67 -17.38 10.93 9.49
N TYR A 68 -17.68 10.92 10.78
CA TYR A 68 -19.05 10.83 11.26
C TYR A 68 -19.62 12.23 11.52
N VAL A 69 -20.56 12.64 10.68
CA VAL A 69 -21.13 14.00 10.67
C VAL A 69 -22.63 13.91 10.45
N ASN A 70 -23.42 14.71 11.17
CA ASN A 70 -24.89 14.74 11.00
C ASN A 70 -25.55 13.35 11.06
N LYS A 71 -25.11 12.52 12.03
CA LYS A 71 -25.59 11.14 12.25
C LYS A 71 -25.37 10.18 11.08
N LYS A 72 -24.38 10.46 10.22
CA LYS A 72 -24.00 9.58 9.10
C LYS A 72 -22.50 9.57 8.89
N TRP A 73 -21.97 8.46 8.37
CA TRP A 73 -20.62 8.43 7.85
C TRP A 73 -20.59 9.11 6.48
N ILE A 74 -19.63 10.00 6.29
CA ILE A 74 -19.36 10.65 5.01
C ILE A 74 -17.98 10.24 4.53
N THR A 75 -17.85 10.02 3.22
CA THR A 75 -16.59 9.70 2.55
C THR A 75 -15.77 10.95 2.31
N CYS A 76 -14.50 10.95 2.71
CA CYS A 76 -13.58 12.05 2.55
C CYS A 76 -12.42 11.62 1.63
N THR A 77 -12.06 12.47 0.68
CA THR A 77 -10.97 12.20 -0.27
C THR A 77 -9.69 12.89 0.19
N SER A 78 -8.55 12.21 0.10
CA SER A 78 -7.26 12.81 0.43
C SER A 78 -6.88 13.96 -0.52
N GLU A 79 -6.07 14.90 -0.04
CA GLU A 79 -5.50 16.01 -0.83
C GLU A 79 -4.70 15.52 -2.06
N TYR A 80 -4.11 14.33 -2.00
CA TYR A 80 -3.33 13.72 -3.07
C TYR A 80 -3.96 12.41 -3.58
N TYR A 81 -5.29 12.39 -3.70
CA TYR A 81 -6.06 11.19 -4.04
C TYR A 81 -5.51 10.41 -5.23
N HIS A 82 -5.11 11.10 -6.31
CA HIS A 82 -4.61 10.46 -7.53
C HIS A 82 -3.39 9.56 -7.32
N VAL A 83 -2.55 9.89 -6.32
CA VAL A 83 -1.31 9.17 -6.01
C VAL A 83 -1.52 8.19 -4.84
N LEU A 84 -2.37 8.56 -3.89
CA LEU A 84 -2.58 7.81 -2.65
C LEU A 84 -3.67 6.74 -2.76
N LYS A 85 -4.52 6.81 -3.79
CA LYS A 85 -5.57 5.81 -4.03
C LYS A 85 -4.96 4.40 -4.18
N GLY A 86 -5.49 3.46 -3.41
CA GLY A 86 -5.08 2.06 -3.43
C GLY A 86 -3.70 1.81 -2.78
N LYS A 87 -3.14 2.82 -2.10
CA LYS A 87 -1.95 2.65 -1.27
C LYS A 87 -2.35 2.24 0.14
N THR A 88 -1.53 1.40 0.75
CA THR A 88 -1.76 0.85 2.07
C THR A 88 -1.14 1.73 3.15
N GLU A 89 -1.66 1.63 4.38
CA GLU A 89 -1.07 2.29 5.56
C GLU A 89 0.39 1.85 5.78
N ARG A 90 0.70 0.60 5.44
CA ARG A 90 2.07 0.07 5.54
C ARG A 90 3.02 0.79 4.58
N GLU A 91 2.61 1.00 3.33
CA GLU A 91 3.41 1.77 2.36
C GLU A 91 3.62 3.22 2.81
N LEU A 92 2.57 3.85 3.33
CA LEU A 92 2.67 5.18 3.95
C LEU A 92 3.73 5.20 5.05
N LYS A 93 3.68 4.25 5.99
CA LYS A 93 4.61 4.18 7.12
C LYS A 93 6.05 3.98 6.67
N LEU A 94 6.29 3.09 5.71
CA LEU A 94 7.62 2.85 5.13
C LEU A 94 8.16 4.08 4.40
N ALA A 95 7.31 4.73 3.59
CA ALA A 95 7.67 5.97 2.91
C ALA A 95 8.07 7.07 3.90
N MET A 96 7.29 7.23 4.97
CA MET A 96 7.58 8.20 6.02
C MET A 96 8.90 7.90 6.76
N GLU A 97 9.14 6.64 7.12
CA GLU A 97 10.36 6.20 7.79
C GLU A 97 11.61 6.46 6.93
N GLU A 98 11.53 6.15 5.64
CA GLU A 98 12.62 6.39 4.69
C GLU A 98 12.88 7.89 4.47
N ILE A 99 11.83 8.70 4.29
CA ILE A 99 11.94 10.16 4.20
C ILE A 99 12.62 10.72 5.46
N LYS A 100 12.21 10.25 6.64
CA LYS A 100 12.78 10.68 7.93
C LYS A 100 14.25 10.28 8.04
N LYS A 101 14.61 9.05 7.69
CA LYS A 101 15.99 8.54 7.74
C LYS A 101 16.93 9.32 6.81
N ARG A 102 16.50 9.57 5.57
CA ARG A 102 17.29 10.37 4.60
C ARG A 102 17.61 11.77 5.13
N LYS A 103 16.68 12.39 5.85
CA LYS A 103 16.82 13.79 6.29
C LYS A 103 17.41 13.94 7.68
N GLN A 104 17.32 12.92 8.54
CA GLN A 104 18.10 12.86 9.79
C GLN A 104 19.60 12.98 9.53
N ASN A 105 20.09 12.46 8.40
CA ASN A 105 21.49 12.60 8.00
C ASN A 105 21.85 14.00 7.47
N HIS A 106 20.87 14.88 7.19
CA HIS A 106 21.09 16.15 6.50
C HIS A 106 20.57 17.42 7.20
N ALA A 107 19.60 17.36 8.12
CA ALA A 107 19.16 18.52 8.92
C ALA A 107 18.27 18.15 10.14
N LYS A 108 18.45 18.84 11.29
CA LYS A 108 17.53 18.76 12.44
C LYS A 108 16.21 19.51 12.13
N GLY A 109 15.05 18.90 12.44
CA GLY A 109 13.74 19.57 12.40
C GLY A 109 12.81 19.24 11.21
N TYR A 110 13.05 18.14 10.49
CA TYR A 110 12.28 17.82 9.28
C TYR A 110 10.83 17.36 9.58
N THR A 111 9.84 18.10 9.09
CA THR A 111 8.41 17.73 9.16
C THR A 111 8.00 16.90 7.94
N VAL A 112 7.40 15.73 8.18
CA VAL A 112 6.82 14.86 7.15
C VAL A 112 5.39 15.29 6.86
N THR A 113 5.07 15.52 5.58
CA THR A 113 3.78 16.02 5.09
C THR A 113 3.26 15.09 4.00
N ALA A 114 1.94 14.98 3.85
CA ALA A 114 1.30 14.19 2.79
C ALA A 114 1.89 14.44 1.39
N LYS A 115 2.16 15.70 1.04
CA LYS A 115 2.82 16.07 -0.21
C LYS A 115 4.13 15.30 -0.45
N LYS A 116 5.01 15.29 0.55
CA LYS A 116 6.32 14.63 0.46
C LYS A 116 6.19 13.12 0.34
N VAL A 117 5.19 12.54 1.00
CA VAL A 117 4.88 11.12 0.87
C VAL A 117 4.41 10.82 -0.55
N ALA A 118 3.47 11.60 -1.09
CA ALA A 118 2.97 11.42 -2.46
C ALA A 118 4.10 11.56 -3.49
N GLU A 119 4.94 12.59 -3.38
CA GLU A 119 6.12 12.78 -4.24
C GLU A 119 7.09 11.59 -4.16
N PHE A 120 7.31 11.07 -2.94
CA PHE A 120 8.19 9.94 -2.72
C PHE A 120 7.65 8.64 -3.32
N ILE A 121 6.36 8.35 -3.12
CA ILE A 121 5.69 7.17 -3.68
C ILE A 121 5.72 7.23 -5.20
N ASN A 122 5.33 8.35 -5.80
CA ASN A 122 5.36 8.52 -7.26
C ASN A 122 6.78 8.32 -7.82
N GLY A 123 7.79 8.89 -7.15
CA GLY A 123 9.19 8.71 -7.56
C GLY A 123 9.72 7.28 -7.40
N ILE A 124 9.17 6.46 -6.50
CA ILE A 124 9.47 5.02 -6.43
C ILE A 124 8.83 4.32 -7.61
N GLU A 125 7.54 4.54 -7.87
CA GLU A 125 6.84 3.87 -8.95
C GLU A 125 7.45 4.15 -10.31
N GLU A 126 7.88 5.39 -10.57
CA GLU A 126 8.59 5.75 -11.79
C GLU A 126 9.90 4.97 -11.93
N LYS A 127 10.68 4.84 -10.85
CA LYS A 127 11.92 4.05 -10.84
C LYS A 127 11.67 2.56 -11.02
N GLU A 128 10.64 2.00 -10.39
CA GLU A 128 10.26 0.61 -10.54
C GLU A 128 9.82 0.31 -11.98
N LYS A 129 9.04 1.21 -12.60
CA LYS A 129 8.66 1.10 -14.02
C LYS A 129 9.87 1.12 -14.95
N LEU A 130 10.81 2.04 -14.72
CA LEU A 130 12.06 2.11 -15.49
C LEU A 130 12.91 0.84 -15.31
N MET A 131 13.08 0.38 -14.07
CA MET A 131 13.85 -0.83 -13.76
C MET A 131 13.21 -2.08 -14.36
N ALA A 132 11.89 -2.23 -14.26
CA ALA A 132 11.15 -3.33 -14.87
C ALA A 132 11.27 -3.31 -16.41
N GLY A 133 11.23 -2.13 -17.03
CA GLY A 133 11.49 -1.98 -18.47
C GLY A 133 12.90 -2.43 -18.85
N SER A 134 13.92 -1.98 -18.14
CA SER A 134 15.31 -2.40 -18.35
C SER A 134 15.50 -3.91 -18.16
N LEU A 135 14.85 -4.52 -17.16
CA LEU A 135 14.88 -5.97 -16.94
C LEU A 135 14.23 -6.71 -18.11
N LYS A 136 13.04 -6.29 -18.58
CA LYS A 136 12.38 -6.88 -19.75
C LYS A 136 13.26 -6.81 -21.00
N ASN A 137 13.87 -5.65 -21.27
CA ASN A 137 14.78 -5.49 -22.41
C ASN A 137 16.02 -6.40 -22.30
N THR A 138 16.57 -6.57 -21.09
CA THR A 138 17.71 -7.45 -20.83
C THR A 138 17.34 -8.93 -20.96
N LEU A 139 16.15 -9.32 -20.54
CA LEU A 139 15.65 -10.69 -20.71
C LEU A 139 15.41 -10.99 -22.20
N ALA A 140 14.77 -10.07 -22.93
CA ALA A 140 14.55 -10.20 -24.37
C ALA A 140 15.87 -10.28 -25.17
N SER A 141 16.90 -9.51 -24.80
CA SER A 141 18.21 -9.61 -25.46
C SER A 141 18.95 -10.91 -25.16
N LYS A 142 18.74 -11.51 -23.97
CA LYS A 142 19.27 -12.83 -23.62
C LYS A 142 18.54 -13.97 -24.32
N ASP A 143 17.25 -13.87 -24.53
CA ASP A 143 16.49 -14.86 -25.31
C ASP A 143 16.92 -14.82 -26.79
N ASN A 144 17.19 -13.63 -27.34
CA ASN A 144 17.73 -13.47 -28.70
C ASN A 144 19.17 -14.01 -28.86
N GLN A 145 19.94 -14.14 -27.77
CA GLN A 145 21.26 -14.78 -27.78
C GLN A 145 21.21 -16.30 -27.60
N ARG A 146 20.10 -16.86 -27.10
CA ARG A 146 19.91 -18.32 -26.97
C ARG A 146 19.46 -18.99 -28.28
N GLU A 147 18.92 -18.23 -29.23
CA GLU A 147 18.48 -18.76 -30.53
C GLU A 147 19.63 -18.88 -31.57
N VAL A 148 20.86 -18.47 -31.23
CA VAL A 148 22.00 -18.44 -32.19
C VAL A 148 23.10 -19.47 -31.88
N GLU A 149 22.91 -20.39 -30.94
CA GLU A 149 23.89 -21.47 -30.71
C GLU A 149 23.22 -22.86 -30.63
N LEU A 150 22.89 -23.39 -31.81
CA LEU A 150 22.67 -24.83 -32.03
C LEU A 150 23.46 -25.23 -33.28
N ASP A 151 24.79 -25.13 -33.20
CA ASP A 151 25.64 -25.84 -34.14
C ASP A 151 26.97 -26.21 -33.49
N LEU A 152 26.93 -27.19 -32.58
CA LEU A 152 28.10 -27.94 -32.15
C LEU A 152 27.73 -29.42 -31.89
N PRO A 153 28.68 -30.34 -32.12
CA PRO A 153 28.45 -31.64 -32.74
C PRO A 153 27.91 -32.68 -31.76
N VAL A 154 27.12 -33.62 -32.30
CA VAL A 154 26.64 -34.81 -31.60
C VAL A 154 27.84 -35.60 -31.07
N SER A 155 28.03 -35.61 -29.76
CA SER A 155 28.89 -36.59 -29.09
C SER A 155 28.15 -37.20 -27.89
N SER A 156 28.28 -38.51 -27.85
CA SER A 156 27.51 -39.53 -27.13
C SER A 156 27.27 -39.34 -25.64
N ALA A 157 26.00 -39.60 -25.27
CA ALA A 157 25.53 -40.38 -24.11
C ALA A 157 25.93 -39.94 -22.69
N THR A 158 24.92 -39.60 -21.88
CA THR A 158 24.70 -40.28 -20.58
C THR A 158 23.25 -40.10 -20.10
N ASN A 159 22.79 -41.09 -19.33
CA ASN A 159 21.43 -41.59 -19.21
C ASN A 159 20.49 -40.68 -18.39
N THR A 160 19.41 -40.19 -19.00
CA THR A 160 18.35 -39.36 -18.38
C THR A 160 17.62 -40.04 -17.21
N LYS A 161 17.74 -41.36 -17.06
CA LYS A 161 17.14 -42.11 -15.94
C LYS A 161 17.79 -41.82 -14.59
N ASP A 162 19.05 -41.36 -14.54
CA ASP A 162 19.75 -41.12 -13.27
C ASP A 162 19.36 -39.78 -12.62
N LEU A 163 18.91 -38.79 -13.41
CA LEU A 163 18.48 -37.48 -12.90
C LEU A 163 17.13 -37.55 -12.15
N ILE A 164 16.22 -38.42 -12.59
CA ILE A 164 14.87 -38.53 -12.00
C ILE A 164 14.93 -39.19 -10.60
N LYS A 165 15.96 -39.98 -10.31
CA LYS A 165 16.12 -40.66 -9.02
C LYS A 165 16.52 -39.72 -7.87
N ASN A 166 17.05 -38.53 -8.18
CA ASN A 166 17.49 -37.55 -7.18
C ASN A 166 16.43 -36.48 -6.85
N MET A 167 15.20 -36.62 -7.38
CA MET A 167 14.08 -35.72 -7.12
C MET A 167 13.02 -36.36 -6.20
N GLU A 168 13.43 -37.21 -5.24
CA GLU A 168 12.51 -37.63 -4.18
C GLU A 168 12.07 -36.40 -3.36
N PHE A 169 10.79 -36.06 -3.51
CA PHE A 169 10.05 -35.08 -2.73
C PHE A 169 10.22 -35.37 -1.23
N GLN A 170 10.81 -34.43 -0.48
CA GLN A 170 10.71 -34.45 0.98
C GLN A 170 9.27 -34.11 1.38
N GLU A 171 8.48 -35.10 1.79
CA GLU A 171 7.25 -34.88 2.53
C GLU A 171 7.57 -34.18 3.86
N PHE A 172 6.92 -33.04 4.11
CA PHE A 172 7.05 -32.30 5.36
C PHE A 172 6.28 -33.01 6.49
N GLU A 173 7.03 -33.55 7.46
CA GLU A 173 6.57 -34.41 8.57
C GLU A 173 5.78 -33.67 9.69
N ILE A 174 5.10 -32.56 9.38
CA ILE A 174 4.47 -31.68 10.38
C ILE A 174 3.00 -32.02 10.72
N TYR A 175 2.40 -33.04 10.09
CA TYR A 175 1.00 -33.43 10.34
C TYR A 175 0.82 -34.81 11.01
N ARG A 176 1.83 -35.32 11.72
CA ARG A 176 1.71 -36.60 12.44
C ARG A 176 2.13 -36.54 13.91
N LYS A 177 1.58 -35.59 14.69
CA LYS A 177 1.48 -35.76 16.16
C LYS A 177 0.19 -35.14 16.69
N GLY A 178 -0.72 -36.03 17.10
CA GLY A 178 -1.99 -35.75 17.76
C GLY A 178 -2.76 -37.05 17.91
N GLY A 179 -2.18 -38.00 18.64
CA GLY A 179 -2.88 -39.17 19.19
C GLY A 179 -3.20 -38.92 20.65
#